data_AF-A0A1V8M542-F1
#
_entry.id   AF-A0A1V8M542-F1
#
_cell.length_a   1.000
_cell.length_b   1.000
_cell.length_c   1.000
_cell.angle_alpha   90.00
_cell.angle_beta   90.00
_cell.angle_gamma   90.00
#
_symmetry.space_group_name_H-M   'P 1'
#
loop_
_entity.id
_entity.type
_entity.pdbx_description
1 polymer ?
#
loop_
_entity_poly.entity_id
_entity_poly.type
_entity_poly.pdbx_seq_one_letter_code
_entity_poly.pdbx_strand_id
1 'polypeptide(L)'
;MNSKKLIISLLLPLLSACSTQPVNTPPTAVNSTIKLDPILQNDLLGAPDLSIIKDGELLHLVRAMEGGACKNDQQGAVGLFKLYANAEDIERIKQTQGPEIFADFEIRIQDFSMLALQQAVKDLNYSAAATIKNKNRAQEQLAAELSALFIKLVANDIAQFETNTTLSIDVIPDAESLQIYLDGCAIPHAH
;
A
#
# COMPACT_ATOMS: atom_id res chain seq x y z
N MET A 1 4.46 91.24 -14.35
CA MET A 1 3.18 91.61 -13.73
C MET A 1 2.68 90.41 -12.94
N ASN A 2 2.36 90.65 -11.68
CA ASN A 2 1.92 89.69 -10.66
C ASN A 2 0.82 88.73 -11.15
N SER A 3 0.80 87.47 -10.70
CA SER A 3 -0.11 87.05 -9.60
C SER A 3 -0.12 85.53 -9.36
N LYS A 4 0.26 85.14 -8.13
CA LYS A 4 -0.41 84.21 -7.19
C LYS A 4 -0.83 82.81 -7.68
N LYS A 5 -0.15 81.77 -7.19
CA LYS A 5 -0.50 80.89 -6.03
C LYS A 5 -1.58 79.84 -6.34
N LEU A 6 -1.20 78.57 -6.22
CA LEU A 6 -1.89 77.61 -5.34
C LEU A 6 -1.05 76.34 -5.16
N ILE A 7 -0.44 76.21 -3.98
CA ILE A 7 0.13 74.97 -3.47
C ILE A 7 -1.06 74.18 -2.91
N ILE A 8 -1.44 73.09 -3.58
CA ILE A 8 -2.35 72.09 -3.02
C ILE A 8 -1.48 70.89 -2.65
N SER A 9 -1.13 70.82 -1.37
CA SER A 9 -0.54 69.65 -0.74
C SER A 9 -1.63 68.58 -0.64
N LEU A 10 -1.67 67.66 -1.60
CA LEU A 10 -2.54 66.49 -1.53
C LEU A 10 -1.86 65.43 -0.65
N LEU A 11 -2.32 65.29 0.59
CA LEU A 11 -2.02 64.15 1.44
C LEU A 11 -2.59 62.88 0.77
N LEU A 12 -1.71 61.96 0.37
CA LEU A 12 -2.10 60.59 0.02
C LEU A 12 -2.33 59.80 1.32
N PRO A 13 -3.55 59.33 1.62
CA PRO A 13 -3.72 58.24 2.56
C PRO A 13 -3.17 56.96 1.92
N LEU A 14 -2.12 56.40 2.50
CA LEU A 14 -1.69 55.03 2.28
C LEU A 14 -2.85 54.12 2.71
N LEU A 15 -3.65 53.65 1.75
CA LEU A 15 -4.55 52.53 1.95
C LEU A 15 -3.67 51.28 2.13
N SER A 16 -3.26 51.01 3.36
CA SER A 16 -2.78 49.70 3.79
C SER A 16 -3.97 48.74 3.78
N ALA A 17 -4.36 48.31 2.58
CA ALA A 17 -5.20 47.13 2.42
C ALA A 17 -4.31 45.91 2.72
N CYS A 18 -4.29 45.47 3.97
CA CYS A 18 -3.90 44.11 4.31
C CYS A 18 -4.89 43.18 3.61
N SER A 19 -4.55 42.74 2.40
CA SER A 19 -5.16 41.56 1.80
C SER A 19 -4.80 40.39 2.71
N THR A 20 -5.72 40.02 3.61
CA THR A 20 -5.71 38.70 4.23
C THR A 20 -5.97 37.71 3.12
N GLN A 21 -4.90 37.22 2.50
CA GLN A 21 -4.94 35.98 1.75
C GLN A 21 -5.47 34.90 2.70
N PRO A 22 -6.43 34.06 2.29
CA PRO A 22 -6.69 32.84 3.03
C PRO A 22 -5.37 32.06 3.01
N VAL A 23 -4.80 31.85 4.20
CA VAL A 23 -3.72 30.91 4.37
C VAL A 23 -4.30 29.57 3.97
N ASN A 24 -3.97 29.10 2.76
CA ASN A 24 -4.07 27.70 2.43
C ASN A 24 -3.12 27.00 3.39
N THR A 25 -3.68 26.51 4.50
CA THR A 25 -3.05 25.48 5.29
C THR A 25 -2.62 24.41 4.29
N PRO A 26 -1.32 24.05 4.24
CA PRO A 26 -0.90 22.84 3.57
C PRO A 26 -1.81 21.73 4.10
N PRO A 27 -2.32 20.81 3.26
CA PRO A 27 -3.00 19.66 3.79
C PRO A 27 -2.04 19.04 4.80
N THR A 28 -2.40 19.12 6.08
CA THR A 28 -1.70 18.38 7.12
C THR A 28 -1.74 16.96 6.59
N ALA A 29 -0.59 16.42 6.23
CA ALA A 29 -0.48 15.00 5.95
C ALA A 29 -1.09 14.35 7.18
N VAL A 30 -2.29 13.79 7.03
CA VAL A 30 -2.85 12.93 8.04
C VAL A 30 -1.90 11.75 7.98
N ASN A 31 -0.89 11.79 8.85
CA ASN A 31 -0.07 10.66 9.15
C ASN A 31 -1.01 9.71 9.91
N SER A 32 -1.93 9.10 9.17
CA SER A 32 -2.66 7.93 9.61
C SER A 32 -1.63 6.83 9.62
N THR A 33 -0.75 6.85 10.61
CA THR A 33 -0.20 5.62 11.14
C THR A 33 -1.42 4.90 11.72
N ILE A 34 -2.11 4.16 10.86
CA ILE A 34 -3.07 3.17 11.31
C ILE A 34 -2.20 2.20 12.11
N LYS A 35 -2.19 2.38 13.44
CA LYS A 35 -1.67 1.37 14.35
C LYS A 35 -2.64 0.20 14.24
N LEU A 36 -2.34 -0.72 13.34
CA LEU A 36 -2.99 -2.03 13.29
C LEU A 36 -2.36 -2.85 14.40
N ASP A 37 -3.19 -3.25 15.36
CA ASP A 37 -2.76 -4.11 16.45
C ASP A 37 -2.32 -5.47 15.87
N PRO A 38 -1.16 -6.00 16.28
CA PRO A 38 -0.74 -7.34 15.86
C PRO A 38 -1.76 -8.36 16.35
N ILE A 39 -2.11 -9.30 15.48
CA ILE A 39 -3.02 -10.38 15.83
C ILE A 39 -2.34 -11.23 16.92
N LEU A 40 -2.97 -11.32 18.10
CA LEU A 40 -2.50 -12.13 19.22
C LEU A 40 -2.45 -13.62 18.81
N GLN A 41 -1.24 -14.17 18.75
CA GLN A 41 -0.95 -15.54 18.31
C GLN A 41 -1.74 -16.64 19.05
N ASN A 42 -2.20 -16.38 20.28
CA ASN A 42 -2.89 -17.39 21.09
C ASN A 42 -4.32 -17.70 20.66
N ASP A 43 -4.96 -16.85 19.84
CA ASP A 43 -6.35 -17.06 19.38
C ASP A 43 -6.42 -17.78 18.01
N LEU A 44 -5.29 -18.21 17.45
CA LEU A 44 -5.16 -18.58 16.04
C LEU A 44 -5.07 -20.08 15.74
N LEU A 45 -5.16 -20.93 16.75
CA LEU A 45 -5.14 -22.39 16.58
C LEU A 45 -6.53 -22.90 16.16
N GLY A 46 -6.89 -22.74 14.89
CA GLY A 46 -8.02 -23.48 14.30
C GLY A 46 -8.84 -22.82 13.20
N ALA A 47 -8.59 -21.57 12.81
CA ALA A 47 -9.26 -21.01 11.63
C ALA A 47 -8.50 -21.38 10.35
N PRO A 48 -9.20 -21.72 9.25
CA PRO A 48 -8.55 -21.88 7.96
C PRO A 48 -7.79 -20.58 7.63
N ASP A 49 -6.60 -20.73 7.03
CA ASP A 49 -5.78 -19.64 6.50
C ASP A 49 -4.90 -18.85 7.50
N LEU A 50 -4.80 -19.29 8.76
CA LEU A 50 -3.90 -18.70 9.76
C LEU A 50 -2.47 -19.25 9.71
N SER A 51 -2.23 -20.30 8.93
CA SER A 51 -0.91 -20.89 8.77
C SER A 51 -0.80 -21.62 7.43
N ILE A 52 0.40 -21.67 6.88
CA ILE A 52 0.73 -22.35 5.63
C ILE A 52 1.98 -23.22 5.81
N ILE A 53 2.17 -24.20 4.93
CA ILE A 53 3.41 -24.97 4.83
C ILE A 53 4.16 -24.51 3.59
N LYS A 54 5.39 -24.02 3.76
CA LYS A 54 6.32 -23.64 2.69
C LYS A 54 7.60 -24.45 2.87
N ASP A 55 7.98 -25.24 1.87
CA ASP A 55 9.20 -26.07 1.88
C ASP A 55 9.38 -26.97 3.12
N GLY A 56 8.27 -27.40 3.72
CA GLY A 56 8.25 -28.23 4.94
C GLY A 56 8.28 -27.43 6.25
N GLU A 57 8.39 -26.10 6.19
CA GLU A 57 8.30 -25.20 7.34
C GLU A 57 6.87 -24.69 7.53
N LEU A 58 6.45 -24.58 8.80
CA LEU A 58 5.17 -23.99 9.17
C LEU A 58 5.34 -22.47 9.34
N LEU A 59 4.62 -21.71 8.52
CA LEU A 59 4.56 -20.25 8.63
C LEU A 59 3.21 -19.83 9.18
N HIS A 60 3.19 -18.84 10.05
CA HIS A 60 1.97 -18.30 10.66
C HIS A 60 1.62 -16.95 10.06
N LEU A 61 0.33 -16.67 9.90
CA LEU A 61 -0.15 -15.35 9.52
C LEU A 61 0.27 -14.36 10.60
N VAL A 62 1.13 -13.41 10.24
CA VAL A 62 1.58 -12.36 11.16
C VAL A 62 0.92 -11.03 10.88
N ARG A 63 0.50 -10.80 9.63
CA ARG A 63 -0.12 -9.53 9.22
C ARG A 63 -0.92 -9.68 7.94
N ALA A 64 -2.00 -8.90 7.81
CA ALA A 64 -2.61 -8.59 6.52
C ALA A 64 -2.23 -7.16 6.13
N MET A 65 -1.72 -7.00 4.91
CA MET A 65 -1.32 -5.72 4.32
C MET A 65 -2.36 -5.30 3.28
N GLU A 66 -2.85 -4.08 3.37
CA GLU A 66 -3.64 -3.49 2.29
C GLU A 66 -2.72 -3.11 1.14
N GLY A 67 -3.14 -3.42 -0.09
CA GLY A 67 -2.41 -3.07 -1.29
C GLY A 67 -3.34 -2.69 -2.42
N GLY A 68 -2.89 -1.78 -3.26
CA GLY A 68 -3.61 -1.39 -4.46
C GLY A 68 -2.71 -0.74 -5.49
N ALA A 69 -3.02 -0.97 -6.76
CA ALA A 69 -2.37 -0.29 -7.87
C ALA A 69 -3.33 -0.09 -9.04
N CYS A 70 -3.14 1.02 -9.75
CA CYS A 70 -3.80 1.27 -11.02
C CYS A 70 -2.82 1.00 -12.17
N LYS A 71 -3.30 0.31 -13.22
CA LYS A 71 -2.64 0.23 -14.52
C LYS A 71 -2.83 1.53 -15.31
N ASN A 72 -4.02 2.12 -15.21
CA ASN A 72 -4.43 3.39 -15.79
C ASN A 72 -5.69 3.91 -15.04
N ASP A 73 -6.28 5.01 -15.49
CA ASP A 73 -7.45 5.64 -14.85
C ASP A 73 -8.70 4.74 -14.81
N GLN A 74 -8.74 3.65 -15.58
CA GLN A 74 -9.88 2.72 -15.63
C GLN A 74 -9.58 1.40 -14.92
N GLN A 75 -8.36 0.90 -15.06
CA GLN A 75 -8.00 -0.47 -14.71
C GLN A 75 -7.04 -0.51 -13.52
N GLY A 76 -7.29 -1.42 -12.59
CA GLY A 76 -6.42 -1.65 -11.45
C GLY A 76 -6.92 -2.76 -10.55
N ALA A 77 -6.34 -2.85 -9.36
CA ALA A 77 -6.76 -3.79 -8.33
C ALA A 77 -6.48 -3.24 -6.93
N VAL A 78 -7.31 -3.60 -5.97
CA VAL A 78 -7.06 -3.46 -4.52
C VAL A 78 -7.34 -4.77 -3.81
N GLY A 79 -6.78 -4.95 -2.63
CA GLY A 79 -7.15 -6.03 -1.72
C GLY A 79 -6.16 -6.18 -0.58
N LEU A 80 -6.25 -7.32 0.10
CA LEU A 80 -5.39 -7.72 1.20
C LEU A 80 -4.33 -8.72 0.73
N PHE A 81 -3.15 -8.62 1.32
CA PHE A 81 -2.01 -9.49 1.09
C PHE A 81 -1.54 -10.00 2.45
N LYS A 82 -1.58 -11.31 2.62
CA LYS A 82 -1.28 -11.99 3.88
C LYS A 82 0.22 -12.27 3.96
N LEU A 83 0.87 -11.70 4.96
CA LEU A 83 2.25 -11.99 5.31
C LEU A 83 2.27 -13.14 6.31
N TYR A 84 2.91 -14.23 5.91
CA TYR A 84 3.22 -15.37 6.74
C TYR A 84 4.70 -15.37 7.11
N ALA A 85 5.02 -15.79 8.32
CA ALA A 85 6.40 -15.88 8.78
C ALA A 85 6.60 -17.00 9.80
N ASN A 86 7.83 -17.51 9.89
CA ASN A 86 8.20 -18.50 10.90
C ASN A 86 8.30 -17.82 12.29
N ALA A 87 7.54 -18.32 13.26
CA ALA A 87 7.49 -17.71 14.60
C ALA A 87 8.81 -17.83 15.37
N GLU A 88 9.55 -18.93 15.20
CA GLU A 88 10.84 -19.13 15.86
C GLU A 88 11.90 -18.17 15.34
N ASP A 89 11.91 -17.91 14.03
CA ASP A 89 12.78 -16.89 13.43
C ASP A 89 12.49 -15.50 13.96
N ILE A 90 11.22 -15.12 14.06
CA ILE A 90 10.81 -13.83 14.62
C ILE A 90 11.35 -13.65 16.03
N GLU A 91 11.15 -14.66 16.90
CA GLU A 91 11.60 -14.59 18.28
C GLU A 91 13.13 -14.55 18.37
N ARG A 92 13.82 -15.41 17.61
CA ARG A 92 15.28 -15.40 17.52
C ARG A 92 15.80 -14.04 17.06
N ILE A 93 15.23 -13.43 16.03
CA ILE A 93 15.67 -12.13 15.49
C ILE A 93 15.44 -11.04 16.53
N LYS A 94 14.26 -10.96 17.15
CA LYS A 94 13.98 -9.97 18.20
C LYS A 94 14.96 -10.07 19.37
N GLN A 95 15.29 -11.29 19.79
CA GLN A 95 16.20 -11.54 20.90
C GLN A 95 17.67 -11.24 20.56
N THR A 96 18.10 -11.52 19.33
CA THR A 96 19.52 -11.43 18.93
C THR A 96 19.90 -10.13 18.24
N GLN A 97 18.96 -9.50 17.52
CA GLN A 97 19.19 -8.31 16.69
C GLN A 97 18.39 -7.09 17.14
N GLY A 98 17.38 -7.27 18.00
CA GLY A 98 16.53 -6.19 18.51
C GLY A 98 15.19 -6.07 17.78
N PRO A 99 14.12 -5.61 18.46
CA PRO A 99 12.79 -5.49 17.88
C PRO A 99 12.69 -4.45 16.74
N GLU A 100 13.56 -3.45 16.72
CA GLU A 100 13.64 -2.44 15.67
C GLU A 100 14.04 -3.02 14.31
N ILE A 101 14.93 -4.02 14.29
CA ILE A 101 15.33 -4.70 13.06
C ILE A 101 14.14 -5.45 12.44
N PHE A 102 13.28 -6.02 13.28
CA PHE A 102 12.07 -6.67 12.80
C PHE A 102 11.08 -5.67 12.20
N ALA A 103 10.93 -4.47 12.79
CA ALA A 103 10.09 -3.42 12.20
C ALA A 103 10.63 -2.97 10.83
N ASP A 104 11.95 -2.85 10.67
CA ASP A 104 12.58 -2.55 9.37
C ASP A 104 12.34 -3.66 8.34
N PHE A 105 12.27 -4.92 8.79
CA PHE A 105 11.94 -6.04 7.92
C PHE A 105 10.50 -5.94 7.39
N GLU A 106 9.54 -5.58 8.23
CA GLU A 106 8.16 -5.38 7.78
C GLU A 106 8.04 -4.30 6.70
N ILE A 107 8.77 -3.18 6.86
CA ILE A 107 8.81 -2.10 5.86
C ILE A 107 9.35 -2.62 4.53
N ARG A 108 10.49 -3.33 4.56
CA ARG A 108 11.10 -3.90 3.34
C ARG A 108 10.19 -4.90 2.64
N ILE A 109 9.47 -5.73 3.41
CA ILE A 109 8.50 -6.69 2.89
C ILE A 109 7.35 -5.97 2.19
N GLN A 110 6.82 -4.93 2.83
CA GLN A 110 5.76 -4.12 2.25
C GLN A 110 6.23 -3.46 0.93
N ASP A 111 7.44 -2.90 0.91
CA ASP A 111 7.99 -2.21 -0.27
C ASP A 111 8.09 -3.14 -1.49
N PHE A 112 8.77 -4.29 -1.36
CA PHE A 112 8.89 -5.20 -2.50
C PHE A 112 7.54 -5.81 -2.89
N SER A 113 6.64 -6.03 -1.93
CA SER A 113 5.29 -6.55 -2.21
C SER A 113 4.47 -5.54 -3.02
N MET A 114 4.56 -4.26 -2.68
CA MET A 114 3.85 -3.22 -3.43
C MET A 114 4.40 -3.05 -4.85
N LEU A 115 5.71 -3.18 -5.05
CA LEU A 115 6.31 -3.20 -6.39
C LEU A 115 5.83 -4.40 -7.21
N ALA A 116 5.81 -5.60 -6.61
CA ALA A 116 5.31 -6.80 -7.25
C ALA A 116 3.82 -6.66 -7.62
N LEU A 117 2.99 -6.10 -6.73
CA LEU A 117 1.58 -5.81 -7.00
C LEU A 117 1.41 -4.83 -8.15
N GLN A 118 2.15 -3.72 -8.15
CA GLN A 118 2.08 -2.73 -9.21
C GLN A 118 2.42 -3.34 -10.57
N GLN A 119 3.44 -4.21 -10.61
CA GLN A 119 3.81 -4.90 -11.84
C GLN A 119 2.78 -5.95 -12.24
N ALA A 120 2.24 -6.73 -11.30
CA ALA A 120 1.19 -7.71 -11.55
C ALA A 120 -0.08 -7.05 -12.14
N VAL A 121 -0.48 -5.89 -11.61
CA VAL A 121 -1.57 -5.06 -12.14
C VAL A 121 -1.28 -4.58 -13.57
N LYS A 122 -0.06 -4.17 -13.88
CA LYS A 122 0.32 -3.76 -15.23
C LYS A 122 0.22 -4.94 -16.21
N ASP A 123 0.67 -6.11 -15.80
CA ASP A 123 0.76 -7.31 -16.63
C ASP A 123 -0.56 -8.07 -16.77
N LEU A 124 -1.52 -7.84 -15.87
CA LEU A 124 -2.82 -8.51 -15.88
C LEU A 124 -3.57 -8.32 -17.21
N ASN A 125 -4.11 -9.41 -17.76
CA ASN A 125 -4.92 -9.36 -18.96
C ASN A 125 -6.40 -9.08 -18.65
N TYR A 126 -6.71 -7.80 -18.45
CA TYR A 126 -8.09 -7.33 -18.23
C TYR A 126 -9.09 -7.72 -19.33
N SER A 127 -8.63 -7.99 -20.55
CA SER A 127 -9.51 -8.38 -21.66
C SER A 127 -9.99 -9.83 -21.60
N ALA A 128 -9.30 -10.70 -20.84
CA ALA A 128 -9.69 -12.11 -20.69
C ALA A 128 -11.11 -12.26 -20.11
N ALA A 129 -11.52 -11.32 -19.27
CA ALA A 129 -12.85 -11.26 -18.66
C ALA A 129 -13.97 -10.78 -19.61
N ALA A 130 -13.64 -10.12 -20.73
CA ALA A 130 -14.63 -9.45 -21.58
C ALA A 130 -15.62 -10.42 -22.26
N THR A 131 -15.26 -11.70 -22.36
CA THR A 131 -16.11 -12.74 -22.97
C THR A 131 -17.02 -13.46 -21.97
N ILE A 132 -16.85 -13.20 -20.67
CA ILE A 132 -17.57 -13.89 -19.59
C ILE A 132 -18.82 -13.09 -19.23
N LYS A 133 -20.00 -13.67 -19.48
CA LYS A 133 -21.28 -13.00 -19.16
C LYS A 133 -21.53 -12.84 -17.65
N ASN A 134 -21.01 -13.74 -16.83
CA ASN A 134 -21.15 -13.68 -15.39
C ASN A 134 -20.02 -12.85 -14.78
N LYS A 135 -20.37 -11.66 -14.26
CA LYS A 135 -19.42 -10.71 -13.68
C LYS A 135 -18.63 -11.29 -12.49
N ASN A 136 -19.25 -12.11 -11.65
CA ASN A 136 -18.57 -12.71 -10.50
C ASN A 136 -17.50 -13.71 -10.98
N ARG A 137 -17.84 -14.54 -11.96
CA ARG A 137 -16.87 -15.48 -12.54
C ARG A 137 -15.72 -14.74 -13.26
N ALA A 138 -16.03 -13.61 -13.90
CA ALA A 138 -15.02 -12.76 -14.51
C ALA A 138 -14.06 -12.17 -13.46
N GLN A 139 -14.61 -11.73 -12.33
CA GLN A 139 -13.85 -11.23 -11.19
C GLN A 139 -12.93 -12.30 -10.60
N GLU A 140 -13.48 -13.49 -10.31
CA GLU A 140 -12.72 -14.62 -9.76
C GLU A 140 -11.55 -15.01 -10.67
N GLN A 141 -11.76 -15.04 -11.98
CA GLN A 141 -10.70 -15.35 -12.94
C GLN A 141 -9.60 -14.27 -12.94
N LEU A 142 -9.97 -12.99 -12.96
CA LEU A 142 -8.98 -11.91 -12.92
C LEU A 142 -8.23 -11.87 -11.58
N ALA A 143 -8.90 -12.14 -10.46
CA ALA A 143 -8.28 -12.25 -9.15
C ALA A 143 -7.27 -13.41 -9.11
N ALA A 144 -7.64 -14.59 -9.63
CA ALA A 144 -6.73 -15.73 -9.70
C ALA A 144 -5.50 -15.46 -10.59
N GLU A 145 -5.70 -14.80 -11.74
CA GLU A 145 -4.60 -14.41 -12.63
C GLU A 145 -3.67 -13.37 -11.97
N LEU A 146 -4.24 -12.37 -11.30
CA LEU A 146 -3.48 -11.37 -10.54
C LEU A 146 -2.67 -12.05 -9.42
N SER A 147 -3.27 -12.97 -8.68
CA SER A 147 -2.58 -13.69 -7.61
C SER A 147 -1.39 -14.51 -8.14
N ALA A 148 -1.58 -15.21 -9.26
CA ALA A 148 -0.49 -15.97 -9.89
C ALA A 148 0.65 -15.07 -10.39
N LEU A 149 0.32 -13.90 -10.97
CA LEU A 149 1.31 -12.91 -11.38
C LEU A 149 2.08 -12.36 -10.18
N PHE A 150 1.37 -11.97 -9.12
CA PHE A 150 1.97 -11.45 -7.89
C PHE A 150 2.95 -12.45 -7.28
N ILE A 151 2.51 -13.69 -7.04
CA ILE A 151 3.34 -14.75 -6.44
C ILE A 151 4.61 -14.97 -7.26
N LYS A 152 4.47 -15.00 -8.59
CA LYS A 152 5.62 -15.13 -9.50
C LYS A 152 6.59 -13.95 -9.37
N LEU A 153 6.08 -12.73 -9.31
CA LEU A 153 6.89 -11.50 -9.31
C LEU A 153 7.59 -11.29 -7.97
N VAL A 154 6.96 -11.65 -6.86
CA VAL A 154 7.50 -11.45 -5.51
C VAL A 154 8.51 -12.54 -5.09
N ALA A 155 8.49 -13.70 -5.74
CA ALA A 155 9.26 -14.88 -5.34
C ALA A 155 10.78 -14.62 -5.22
N ASN A 156 11.37 -13.87 -6.15
CA ASN A 156 12.80 -13.57 -6.10
C ASN A 156 13.15 -12.63 -4.92
N ASP A 157 12.31 -11.62 -4.67
CA ASP A 157 12.55 -10.68 -3.57
C ASP A 157 12.38 -11.38 -2.21
N ILE A 158 11.43 -12.30 -2.08
CA ILE A 158 11.31 -13.18 -0.91
C ILE A 158 12.58 -14.01 -0.73
N ALA A 159 13.04 -14.73 -1.76
CA ALA A 159 14.23 -15.57 -1.66
C ALA A 159 15.49 -14.76 -1.27
N GLN A 160 15.65 -13.56 -1.84
CA GLN A 160 16.74 -12.66 -1.47
C GLN A 160 16.60 -12.13 -0.05
N PHE A 161 15.37 -11.78 0.37
CA PHE A 161 15.09 -11.34 1.72
C PHE A 161 15.45 -12.44 2.73
N GLU A 162 14.95 -13.66 2.54
CA GLU A 162 15.20 -14.81 3.40
C GLU A 162 16.69 -15.13 3.51
N THR A 163 17.42 -15.09 2.39
CA THR A 163 18.89 -15.28 2.36
C THR A 163 19.61 -14.24 3.20
N ASN A 164 19.16 -12.98 3.17
CA ASN A 164 19.83 -11.87 3.84
C ASN A 164 19.46 -11.73 5.32
N THR A 165 18.26 -12.16 5.71
CA THR A 165 17.71 -11.90 7.05
C THR A 165 17.57 -13.16 7.89
N THR A 166 17.59 -14.34 7.28
CA THR A 166 17.26 -15.64 7.91
C THR A 166 15.83 -15.72 8.43
N LEU A 167 14.93 -14.81 8.03
CA LEU A 167 13.52 -14.85 8.41
C LEU A 167 12.74 -15.52 7.27
N SER A 168 12.27 -16.76 7.48
CA SER A 168 11.40 -17.44 6.52
C SER A 168 10.03 -16.73 6.45
N ILE A 169 9.61 -16.36 5.24
CA ILE A 169 8.36 -15.65 4.98
C ILE A 169 7.63 -16.15 3.72
N ASP A 170 6.36 -15.82 3.63
CA ASP A 170 5.63 -15.81 2.36
C ASP A 170 4.64 -14.64 2.33
N VAL A 171 4.31 -14.18 1.13
CA VAL A 171 3.29 -13.14 0.92
C VAL A 171 2.28 -13.65 -0.10
N ILE A 172 1.03 -13.84 0.33
CA ILE A 172 -0.02 -14.44 -0.49
C ILE A 172 -1.19 -13.45 -0.59
N PRO A 173 -1.66 -13.11 -1.80
CA PRO A 173 -2.88 -12.31 -1.96
C PRO A 173 -4.09 -13.06 -1.40
N ASP A 174 -4.92 -12.36 -0.62
CA ASP A 174 -6.23 -12.88 -0.21
C ASP A 174 -7.21 -12.73 -1.37
N ALA A 175 -7.39 -13.81 -2.13
CA ALA A 175 -8.21 -13.82 -3.34
C ALA A 175 -9.65 -13.35 -3.11
N GLU A 176 -10.23 -13.59 -1.93
CA GLU A 176 -11.60 -13.17 -1.61
C GLU A 176 -11.70 -11.65 -1.38
N SER A 177 -10.60 -11.03 -0.98
CA SER A 177 -10.50 -9.57 -0.79
C SER A 177 -10.19 -8.80 -2.08
N LEU A 178 -9.73 -9.47 -3.13
CA LEU A 178 -9.27 -8.81 -4.35
C LEU A 178 -10.42 -8.20 -5.15
N GLN A 179 -10.37 -6.88 -5.31
CA GLN A 179 -11.26 -6.13 -6.18
C GLN A 179 -10.50 -5.59 -7.39
N ILE A 180 -10.76 -6.18 -8.56
CA ILE A 180 -10.29 -5.72 -9.87
C ILE A 180 -11.21 -4.64 -10.43
N TYR A 181 -10.64 -3.50 -10.80
CA TYR A 181 -11.34 -2.41 -11.48
C TYR A 181 -11.21 -2.57 -12.98
N LEU A 182 -12.33 -2.45 -13.68
CA LEU A 182 -12.41 -2.38 -15.15
C LEU A 182 -12.83 -0.99 -15.66
N ASP A 183 -13.35 -0.16 -14.76
CA ASP A 183 -13.75 1.22 -15.01
C ASP A 183 -13.57 2.02 -13.72
N GLY A 184 -12.93 3.19 -13.81
CA GLY A 184 -12.67 4.10 -12.68
C GLY A 184 -11.73 3.54 -11.60
N CYS A 185 -10.45 3.36 -11.91
CA CYS A 185 -9.44 3.09 -10.89
C CYS A 185 -9.00 4.40 -10.23
N ALA A 186 -9.55 4.68 -9.05
CA ALA A 186 -9.19 5.83 -8.23
C ALA A 186 -8.59 5.36 -6.90
N ILE A 187 -7.44 4.67 -6.98
CA ILE A 187 -6.66 4.32 -5.80
C ILE A 187 -5.78 5.53 -5.49
N PRO A 188 -6.00 6.25 -4.37
CA PRO A 188 -5.20 7.41 -4.03
C PRO A 188 -3.75 6.95 -3.81
N HIS A 189 -2.89 7.30 -4.76
CA HIS A 189 -1.44 7.15 -4.77
C HIS A 189 -0.90 5.79 -4.29
N ALA A 190 -0.48 4.96 -5.26
CA ALA A 190 0.61 4.03 -5.03
C ALA A 190 1.79 4.81 -4.40
N HIS A 191 2.23 4.36 -3.23
CA HIS A 191 3.34 4.94 -2.48
C HIS A 191 4.62 5.03 -3.32
#